data_AF-A0A2H9LG32-F1
#
_entry.id   AF-A0A2H9LG32-F1
#
_cell.length_a   1.000
_cell.length_b   1.000
_cell.length_c   1.000
_cell.angle_alpha   90.00
_cell.angle_beta   90.00
_cell.angle_gamma   90.00
#
_symmetry.space_group_name_H-M   'P 1'
#
loop_
_entity.id
_entity.type
_entity.pdbx_description
1 polymer ?
#
loop_
_entity_poly.entity_id
_entity_poly.type
_entity_poly.pdbx_seq_one_letter_code
_entity_poly.pdbx_strand_id
1 'polypeptide(L)'
;MVNLMKKIKLLGLGTSEKRSYFTFEKSEDFFPAFSYFLKKISADMPGSFYANSEGDFELEKECDLLENVRNEEYDIDIFYGKTRINIVIRSNIPREKYLGLIKEISDFKGFQI
;
A
#
# COMPACT_ATOMS: atom_id res chain seq x y z
N MET A 1 -4.90 -22.23 -13.85
CA MET A 1 -5.76 -21.05 -13.63
C MET A 1 -4.84 -19.89 -13.26
N VAL A 2 -4.84 -18.80 -14.03
CA VAL A 2 -4.14 -17.58 -13.62
C VAL A 2 -5.02 -16.94 -12.55
N ASN A 3 -4.56 -16.94 -11.30
CA ASN A 3 -5.26 -16.26 -10.22
C ASN A 3 -5.06 -14.76 -10.46
N LEU A 4 -6.05 -14.09 -11.07
CA LEU A 4 -5.97 -12.66 -11.32
C LEU A 4 -6.04 -11.96 -9.96
N MET A 5 -4.93 -11.35 -9.54
CA MET A 5 -4.91 -10.51 -8.34
C MET A 5 -5.95 -9.40 -8.49
N LYS A 6 -6.89 -9.30 -7.55
CA LYS A 6 -7.86 -8.20 -7.51
C LYS A 6 -7.12 -6.88 -7.28
N LYS A 7 -7.50 -5.86 -8.04
CA LYS A 7 -6.93 -4.52 -7.91
C LYS A 7 -7.59 -3.79 -6.75
N ILE A 8 -6.79 -3.06 -5.98
CA ILE A 8 -7.26 -2.24 -4.86
C ILE A 8 -7.62 -0.84 -5.35
N LYS A 9 -8.63 -0.21 -4.76
CA LYS A 9 -9.07 1.12 -5.24
C LYS A 9 -8.17 2.22 -4.70
N LEU A 10 -7.48 2.92 -5.59
CA LEU A 10 -6.69 4.11 -5.23
C LEU A 10 -7.61 5.33 -5.20
N LEU A 11 -7.71 5.97 -4.03
CA LEU A 11 -8.54 7.14 -3.77
C LEU A 11 -7.78 8.46 -3.89
N GLY A 12 -6.47 8.43 -3.61
CA GLY A 12 -5.68 9.63 -3.42
C GLY A 12 -4.23 9.41 -3.81
N LEU A 13 -3.61 10.41 -4.45
CA LEU A 13 -2.18 10.44 -4.69
C LEU A 13 -1.66 11.85 -4.45
N GLY A 14 -0.48 11.95 -3.83
CA GLY A 14 0.14 13.23 -3.52
C GLY A 14 1.66 13.11 -3.55
N THR A 15 2.34 14.25 -3.59
CA THR A 15 3.80 14.29 -3.43
C THR A 15 4.18 15.59 -2.73
N SER A 16 5.22 15.51 -1.90
CA SER A 16 5.83 16.67 -1.24
C SER A 16 7.30 16.35 -1.03
N GLU A 17 8.19 17.12 -1.65
CA GLU A 17 9.64 16.90 -1.57
C GLU A 17 10.02 15.45 -1.94
N LYS A 18 10.60 14.70 -1.00
CA LYS A 18 11.00 13.28 -1.14
C LYS A 18 9.92 12.29 -0.71
N ARG A 19 8.69 12.77 -0.50
CA ARG A 19 7.55 11.97 -0.02
C ARG A 19 6.55 11.78 -1.13
N SER A 20 6.10 10.54 -1.27
CA SER A 20 4.96 10.16 -2.11
C SER A 20 3.85 9.59 -1.24
N TYR A 21 2.64 10.07 -1.47
CA TYR A 21 1.46 9.70 -0.71
C TYR A 21 0.51 8.90 -1.60
N PHE A 22 -0.01 7.80 -1.07
CA PHE A 22 -1.02 6.98 -1.72
C PHE A 22 -2.11 6.63 -0.71
N THR A 23 -3.35 6.92 -1.05
CA THR A 23 -4.50 6.60 -0.20
C THR A 23 -5.35 5.57 -0.91
N PHE A 24 -5.61 4.45 -0.25
CA PHE A 24 -6.41 3.34 -0.74
C PHE A 24 -7.72 3.22 0.03
N GLU A 25 -8.77 2.77 -0.66
CA GLU A 25 -9.98 2.27 0.00
C GLU A 25 -9.61 1.04 0.81
N LYS A 26 -10.12 0.98 2.03
CA LYS A 26 -9.91 -0.15 2.91
C LYS A 26 -10.63 -1.37 2.35
N SER A 27 -9.89 -2.44 2.10
CA SER A 27 -10.36 -3.70 1.54
C SER A 27 -9.44 -4.84 1.98
N GLU A 28 -9.98 -6.04 2.13
CA GLU A 28 -9.21 -7.27 2.39
C GLU A 28 -8.22 -7.55 1.25
N ASP A 29 -8.53 -7.11 0.03
CA ASP A 29 -7.65 -7.22 -1.13
C ASP A 29 -6.37 -6.37 -0.99
N PHE A 30 -6.30 -5.46 -0.01
CA PHE A 30 -5.14 -4.61 0.25
C PHE A 30 -3.87 -5.42 0.56
N PHE A 31 -3.95 -6.39 1.47
CA PHE A 31 -2.77 -7.14 1.91
C PHE A 31 -2.09 -7.92 0.79
N PRO A 32 -2.79 -8.75 -0.01
CA PRO A 32 -2.13 -9.46 -1.10
C PRO A 32 -1.58 -8.50 -2.17
N ALA A 33 -2.31 -7.43 -2.50
CA ALA A 33 -1.90 -6.43 -3.48
C ALA A 33 -0.66 -5.64 -3.03
N PHE A 34 -0.64 -5.15 -1.79
CA PHE A 34 0.48 -4.38 -1.27
C PHE A 34 1.68 -5.27 -0.91
N SER A 35 1.45 -6.53 -0.53
CA SER A 35 2.51 -7.55 -0.43
C SER A 35 3.28 -7.69 -1.74
N TYR A 36 2.55 -7.77 -2.87
CA TYR A 36 3.16 -7.84 -4.19
C TYR A 36 4.02 -6.59 -4.47
N PHE A 37 3.52 -5.41 -4.13
CA PHE A 37 4.29 -4.16 -4.25
C PHE A 37 5.58 -4.19 -3.43
N LEU A 38 5.50 -4.52 -2.13
CA LEU A 38 6.67 -4.59 -1.24
C LEU A 38 7.73 -5.57 -1.76
N LYS A 39 7.31 -6.75 -2.22
CA LYS A 39 8.20 -7.73 -2.86
C LYS A 39 8.90 -7.15 -4.11
N LYS A 40 8.21 -6.37 -4.93
CA LYS A 40 8.78 -5.79 -6.16
C LYS A 40 9.82 -4.72 -5.90
N ILE A 41 9.71 -4.01 -4.77
CA ILE A 41 10.71 -3.02 -4.35
C ILE A 41 11.72 -3.59 -3.34
N SER A 42 11.72 -4.91 -3.13
CA SER A 42 12.57 -5.61 -2.16
C SER A 42 12.50 -5.00 -0.74
N ALA A 43 11.31 -4.55 -0.34
CA ALA A 43 11.05 -4.08 1.01
C ALA A 43 10.54 -5.25 1.86
N ASP A 44 10.87 -5.23 3.15
CA ASP A 44 10.40 -6.23 4.10
C ASP A 44 8.86 -6.22 4.20
N MET A 45 8.27 -7.31 4.67
CA MET A 45 6.86 -7.29 5.04
C MET A 45 6.70 -6.62 6.41
N PRO A 46 5.69 -5.76 6.61
CA PRO A 46 5.43 -5.22 7.93
C PRO A 46 4.87 -6.32 8.84
N GLY A 47 5.15 -6.19 10.13
CA GLY A 47 5.13 -7.32 11.06
C GLY A 47 3.75 -7.83 11.49
N SER A 48 2.82 -6.97 11.89
CA SER A 48 1.67 -7.40 12.70
C SER A 48 0.42 -7.76 11.90
N PHE A 49 0.19 -7.12 10.76
CA PHE A 49 -0.97 -7.38 9.92
C PHE A 49 -0.77 -8.49 8.89
N TYR A 50 0.43 -8.59 8.30
CA TYR A 50 0.70 -9.55 7.23
C TYR A 50 1.00 -10.95 7.75
N ALA A 51 1.43 -11.07 9.00
CA ALA A 51 1.62 -12.35 9.67
C ALA A 51 0.29 -13.04 10.05
N ASN A 52 -0.80 -12.27 10.18
CA ASN A 52 -2.11 -12.77 10.62
C ASN A 52 -3.16 -12.86 9.49
N SER A 53 -2.81 -12.49 8.25
CA SER A 53 -3.76 -12.47 7.11
C SER A 53 -4.13 -13.86 6.56
N GLU A 54 -3.68 -14.95 7.18
CA GLU A 54 -4.14 -16.32 6.91
C GLU A 54 -5.32 -16.74 7.81
N GLY A 55 -5.74 -15.90 8.76
CA GLY A 55 -6.93 -16.08 9.59
C GLY A 55 -7.92 -14.93 9.40
N ASP A 56 -9.21 -15.19 9.63
CA ASP A 56 -10.38 -14.31 9.50
C ASP A 56 -10.23 -12.97 10.26
N PHE A 57 -9.36 -12.08 9.80
CA PHE A 57 -9.16 -10.78 10.40
C PHE A 57 -10.17 -9.80 9.82
N GLU A 58 -11.22 -9.52 10.58
CA GLU A 58 -12.11 -8.40 10.33
C GLU A 58 -11.31 -7.10 10.48
N LEU A 59 -10.79 -6.60 9.36
CA LEU A 59 -10.21 -5.26 9.24
C LEU A 59 -11.17 -4.16 9.76
N GLU A 60 -12.44 -4.50 9.98
CA GLU A 60 -13.57 -3.64 10.28
C GLU A 60 -13.66 -3.12 11.71
N LYS A 61 -13.01 -3.70 12.73
CA LYS A 61 -13.40 -3.37 14.13
C LYS A 61 -12.65 -2.24 14.84
N GLU A 62 -11.31 -2.12 14.83
CA GLU A 62 -10.63 -0.97 15.47
C GLU A 62 -9.21 -0.77 14.95
N CYS A 63 -8.93 0.22 14.08
CA CYS A 63 -7.53 0.59 13.81
C CYS A 63 -7.36 2.08 13.48
N ASP A 64 -6.62 2.79 14.33
CA ASP A 64 -5.67 3.84 13.95
C ASP A 64 -4.28 3.24 14.24
N LEU A 65 -3.75 2.48 13.28
CA LEU A 65 -2.48 1.76 13.45
C LEU A 65 -1.46 2.23 12.43
N LEU A 66 -0.20 2.27 12.84
CA LEU A 66 0.92 2.70 12.03
C LEU A 66 1.97 1.59 12.00
N GLU A 67 2.26 1.07 10.82
CA GLU A 67 3.40 0.19 10.58
C GLU A 67 4.46 0.92 9.75
N ASN A 68 5.72 0.54 9.95
CA ASN A 68 6.84 1.05 9.18
C ASN A 68 7.62 -0.11 8.58
N VAL A 69 8.03 0.05 7.32
CA VAL A 69 8.90 -0.86 6.59
C VAL A 69 10.05 -0.06 5.99
N ARG A 70 11.27 -0.58 6.07
CA ARG A 70 12.43 0.12 5.54
C ARG A 70 13.41 -0.83 4.85
N ASN A 71 14.01 -0.36 3.77
CA ASN A 71 15.24 -0.92 3.21
C ASN A 71 16.22 0.22 2.87
N GLU A 72 17.27 -0.06 2.08
CA GLU A 72 18.27 0.93 1.70
C GLU A 72 17.71 2.08 0.84
N GLU A 73 16.64 1.82 0.09
CA GLU A 73 16.07 2.76 -0.89
C GLU A 73 14.77 3.43 -0.42
N TYR A 74 13.97 2.74 0.38
CA TYR A 74 12.62 3.14 0.76
C TYR A 74 12.43 3.08 2.27
N ASP A 75 11.73 4.08 2.78
CA ASP A 75 11.19 4.12 4.14
C ASP A 75 9.68 4.39 4.01
N ILE A 76 8.88 3.41 4.41
CA ILE A 76 7.45 3.31 4.07
C ILE A 76 6.65 3.26 5.35
N ASP A 77 5.81 4.27 5.56
CA ASP A 77 4.78 4.24 6.60
C ASP A 77 3.46 3.75 5.99
N ILE A 78 2.77 2.89 6.75
CA ILE A 78 1.47 2.33 6.41
C ILE A 78 0.52 2.65 7.57
N PHE A 79 -0.40 3.59 7.33
CA PHE A 79 -1.41 3.97 8.29
C PHE A 79 -2.74 3.29 7.95
N TYR A 80 -3.17 2.38 8.82
CA TYR A 80 -4.46 1.71 8.76
C TYR A 80 -5.48 2.54 9.54
N GLY A 81 -6.28 3.32 8.81
CA GLY A 81 -7.40 4.06 9.38
C GLY A 81 -8.71 3.27 9.34
N LYS A 82 -9.78 3.88 9.84
CA LYS A 82 -11.12 3.27 9.87
C LYS A 82 -11.67 2.92 8.49
N THR A 83 -11.53 3.82 7.51
CA THR A 83 -12.12 3.64 6.15
C THR A 83 -11.09 3.63 5.03
N ARG A 84 -9.82 3.96 5.32
CA ARG A 84 -8.76 4.16 4.33
C ARG A 84 -7.43 3.67 4.86
N ILE A 85 -6.56 3.29 3.93
CA ILE A 85 -5.16 2.99 4.22
C ILE A 85 -4.30 4.04 3.53
N ASN A 86 -3.44 4.71 4.29
CA ASN A 86 -2.53 5.73 3.77
C ASN A 86 -1.11 5.20 3.77
N ILE A 87 -0.44 5.32 2.63
CA ILE A 87 0.96 4.93 2.45
C ILE A 87 1.77 6.19 2.23
N VAL A 88 2.84 6.35 3.00
CA VAL A 88 3.84 7.39 2.79
C VAL A 88 5.16 6.73 2.45
N ILE A 89 5.60 6.91 1.21
CA ILE A 89 6.90 6.42 0.75
C ILE A 89 7.89 7.59 0.78
N ARG A 90 8.92 7.45 1.61
CA ARG A 90 10.07 8.36 1.68
C ARG A 90 11.23 7.70 0.94
N SER A 91 11.73 8.36 -0.10
CA SER A 91 12.81 7.80 -0.92
C SER A 91 13.58 8.88 -1.68
N ASN A 92 14.84 8.59 -2.01
CA ASN A 92 15.60 9.34 -3.00
C ASN A 92 15.34 8.85 -4.44
N ILE A 93 14.59 7.75 -4.58
CA ILE A 93 14.22 7.18 -5.87
C ILE A 93 13.08 8.02 -6.49
N PRO A 94 13.20 8.41 -7.78
CA PRO A 94 12.13 9.10 -8.50
C PRO A 94 10.80 8.36 -8.41
N ARG A 95 9.72 9.09 -8.11
CA ARG A 95 8.39 8.54 -7.87
C ARG A 95 7.89 7.67 -9.01
N GLU A 96 8.23 8.04 -10.23
CA GLU A 96 7.84 7.39 -11.48
C GLU A 96 8.26 5.92 -11.51
N LYS A 97 9.38 5.58 -10.86
CA LYS A 97 9.92 4.20 -10.82
C LYS A 97 9.02 3.22 -10.08
N TYR A 98 8.33 3.66 -9.03
CA TYR A 98 7.40 2.80 -8.26
C TYR A 98 5.92 3.14 -8.49
N LEU A 99 5.61 4.28 -9.11
CA LEU A 99 4.24 4.62 -9.48
C LEU A 99 3.64 3.61 -10.46
N GLY A 100 4.45 3.04 -11.37
CA GLY A 100 4.03 1.95 -12.25
C GLY A 100 3.53 0.73 -11.47
N LEU A 101 4.28 0.32 -10.45
CA LEU A 101 3.92 -0.79 -9.57
C LEU A 101 2.63 -0.51 -8.79
N ILE A 102 2.46 0.73 -8.29
CA ILE A 102 1.20 1.13 -7.63
C ILE A 102 0.02 0.98 -8.60
N LYS A 103 0.18 1.36 -9.88
CA LYS A 103 -0.87 1.21 -10.91
C LYS A 103 -1.14 -0.23 -11.31
N GLU A 104 -0.15 -1.13 -11.20
CA GLU A 104 -0.36 -2.56 -11.40
C GLU A 104 -1.31 -3.13 -10.34
N ILE A 105 -1.10 -2.74 -9.08
CA ILE A 105 -1.88 -3.26 -7.95
C ILE A 105 -3.23 -2.55 -7.76
N SER A 106 -3.44 -1.39 -8.39
CA SER A 106 -4.60 -0.56 -8.11
C SER A 106 -5.47 -0.21 -9.32
N ASP A 107 -6.75 -0.01 -9.05
CA ASP A 107 -7.71 0.56 -9.97
C ASP A 107 -7.60 2.09 -9.89
N PHE A 108 -6.96 2.66 -10.90
CA PHE A 108 -6.78 4.08 -11.07
C PHE A 108 -8.02 4.69 -11.75
N LYS A 109 -9.14 4.80 -11.02
CA LYS A 109 -10.39 5.38 -11.56
C LYS A 109 -10.72 6.79 -11.03
N GLY A 110 -9.87 7.36 -10.17
CA GLY A 110 -10.23 8.50 -9.33
C GLY A 110 -9.81 9.90 -9.78
N PHE A 111 -9.09 10.08 -10.89
CA PHE A 111 -8.66 11.41 -11.36
C PHE A 111 -8.98 11.60 -12.83
N GLN A 112 -10.22 12.01 -13.13
CA GLN A 112 -10.44 12.88 -14.28
C GLN A 112 -9.97 14.27 -13.84
N ILE A 113 -8.88 14.75 -14.45
CA ILE A 113 -8.50 16.17 -14.43
C ILE A 113 -9.47 16.91 -15.33
#